data_AF-A0A537MWG7-F1
#
_entry.id   AF-A0A537MWG7-F1
#
_cell.length_a   1.000
_cell.length_b   1.000
_cell.length_c   1.000
_cell.angle_alpha   90.00
_cell.angle_beta   90.00
_cell.angle_gamma   90.00
#
_symmetry.space_group_name_H-M   'P 1'
#
loop_
_entity.id
_entity.type
_entity.pdbx_description
1 polymer ?
#
loop_
_entity_poly.entity_id
_entity_poly.type
_entity_poly.pdbx_seq_one_letter_code
_entity_poly.pdbx_strand_id
1 'polypeptide(L)' 'MTWRDSTRFSEAERVALEYAEAITYTDRAVDDALFARVKKHFTEPQIVELTAAIAFENFRSKFNPTLGVEAQGFCMVPKR' A
#
# COMPACT_ATOMS: atom_id res chain seq x y z
N MET A 1 -4.03 -11.33 12.91
CA MET A 1 -3.00 -10.35 13.34
C MET A 1 -2.77 -9.40 12.17
N THR A 2 -3.03 -8.11 12.33
CA THR A 2 -2.84 -7.14 11.24
C THR A 2 -1.40 -6.64 11.22
N TRP A 3 -0.98 -5.96 10.16
CA TRP A 3 0.34 -5.31 10.13
C TRP A 3 0.46 -4.21 11.19
N ARG A 4 -0.66 -3.57 11.58
CA ARG A 4 -0.70 -2.50 12.60
C ARG A 4 -0.25 -2.99 13.96
N ASP A 5 -0.60 -4.22 14.31
CA ASP A 5 -0.29 -4.84 15.60
C ASP A 5 1.04 -5.64 15.56
N SER A 6 1.68 -5.71 14.40
CA SER A 6 2.90 -6.51 14.21
C SER A 6 4.13 -5.73 14.65
N THR A 7 4.98 -6.35 15.46
CA THR A 7 6.28 -5.81 15.88
C THR A 7 7.37 -5.91 14.81
N ARG A 8 7.05 -6.47 13.63
CA ARG A 8 8.01 -6.68 12.52
C ARG A 8 8.23 -5.46 11.64
N PHE A 9 7.37 -4.45 11.76
CA PHE A 9 7.45 -3.23 10.95
C PHE A 9 7.92 -2.06 11.81
N SER A 10 8.88 -1.32 11.29
CA SER A 10 9.27 0.00 11.79
C SER A 10 8.14 1.02 11.63
N GLU A 11 8.25 2.16 12.30
CA GLU A 11 7.28 3.25 12.17
C GLU A 11 7.19 3.79 10.75
N ALA A 12 8.31 3.88 10.02
CA ALA A 12 8.32 4.32 8.62
C ALA A 12 7.54 3.35 7.72
N GLU A 13 7.73 2.04 7.90
CA GLU A 13 7.01 1.00 7.14
C GLU A 13 5.52 1.00 7.47
N ARG A 14 5.15 1.19 8.74
CA ARG A 14 3.74 1.31 9.16
C ARG A 14 3.05 2.51 8.51
N VAL A 15 3.73 3.67 8.47
CA VAL A 15 3.21 4.87 7.80
C VAL A 15 3.07 4.63 6.29
N ALA A 16 4.04 3.97 5.65
CA ALA A 16 3.94 3.63 4.23
C ALA A 16 2.77 2.67 3.93
N LEU A 17 2.52 1.68 4.80
CA LEU A 17 1.38 0.77 4.68
C LEU A 17 0.04 1.49 4.87
N GLU A 18 -0.04 2.41 5.84
CA GLU A 18 -1.23 3.25 6.04
C GLU A 18 -1.52 4.13 4.83
N TYR A 19 -0.48 4.77 4.28
CA TYR A 19 -0.55 5.56 3.07
C TYR A 19 -1.00 4.74 1.86
N ALA A 20 -0.46 3.53 1.69
CA ALA A 20 -0.89 2.60 0.65
C ALA A 20 -2.37 2.23 0.77
N GLU A 21 -2.83 1.86 1.97
CA GLU A 21 -4.25 1.57 2.20
C GLU A 21 -5.15 2.77 1.89
N ALA A 22 -4.73 3.99 2.27
CA ALA A 22 -5.49 5.20 2.01
C ALA A 22 -5.61 5.55 0.52
N ILE A 23 -4.62 5.21 -0.30
CA ILE A 23 -4.65 5.38 -1.76
C ILE A 23 -5.46 4.27 -2.44
N THR A 24 -5.42 3.04 -1.91
CA THR A 24 -6.05 1.87 -2.53
C THR A 24 -7.53 1.75 -2.24
N TYR A 25 -7.97 2.01 -1.00
CA TYR A 25 -9.37 1.86 -0.62
C TYR A 25 -10.18 3.12 -0.95
N THR A 26 -11.28 2.95 -1.67
CA THR A 26 -12.12 4.06 -2.18
C THR A 26 -12.92 4.79 -1.10
N ASP A 27 -13.05 4.21 0.09
CA ASP A 27 -13.70 4.81 1.27
C ASP A 27 -12.71 5.58 2.16
N ARG A 28 -11.46 5.73 1.72
CA ARG A 28 -10.39 6.41 2.47
C ARG A 28 -9.78 7.53 1.64
N ALA A 29 -9.05 8.41 2.32
CA ALA A 29 -8.30 9.48 1.70
C ALA A 29 -6.97 9.68 2.42
N VAL A 30 -5.97 10.16 1.69
CA VAL A 30 -4.76 10.71 2.29
C VAL A 30 -5.10 12.10 2.80
N ASP A 31 -5.31 12.22 4.10
CA ASP A 31 -5.50 13.52 4.76
C ASP A 31 -4.15 14.19 5.09
N ASP A 32 -4.22 15.47 5.47
CA ASP A 32 -3.02 16.26 5.80
C ASP A 32 -2.22 15.66 6.96
N ALA A 33 -2.90 15.02 7.92
CA ALA A 33 -2.26 14.41 9.08
C ALA A 33 -1.43 13.18 8.69
N LEU A 34 -1.98 12.32 7.83
CA LEU A 34 -1.28 11.18 7.26
C LEU A 34 -0.13 11.65 6.37
N PHE A 35 -0.36 12.64 5.51
CA PHE A 35 0.68 13.16 4.63
C PHE A 35 1.84 13.81 5.42
N ALA A 36 1.54 14.52 6.51
CA ALA A 36 2.56 15.05 7.41
C ALA A 36 3.41 13.93 8.06
N ARG A 37 2.79 12.81 8.45
CA ARG A 37 3.52 11.63 8.95
C ARG A 37 4.38 11.00 7.88
N VAL A 38 3.89 10.88 6.64
CA VAL A 38 4.69 10.40 5.50
C VAL A 38 5.93 11.27 5.30
N LYS A 39 5.77 12.60 5.28
CA LYS A 39 6.88 13.56 5.16
C LYS A 39 7.91 13.52 6.29
N LYS A 40 7.56 12.99 7.47
CA LYS A 40 8.50 12.80 8.58
C LYS A 40 9.49 11.68 8.30
N HIS A 41 9.13 10.70 7.47
CA HIS A 41 9.91 9.50 7.22
C HIS A 41 10.51 9.42 5.81
N PHE A 42 9.92 10.12 4.84
CA PHE A 42 10.30 10.05 3.43
C PHE A 42 10.55 11.44 2.86
N THR A 43 11.57 11.55 2.01
CA THR A 43 11.84 12.75 1.19
C THR A 43 10.81 12.88 0.06
N GLU A 44 10.67 14.07 -0.52
CA GLU A 44 9.71 14.28 -1.61
C GLU A 44 9.90 13.33 -2.81
N PRO A 45 11.14 13.06 -3.29
CA PRO A 45 11.36 12.04 -4.31
C PRO A 45 10.89 10.64 -3.89
N GLN A 46 11.19 10.24 -2.64
CA GLN A 46 10.75 8.94 -2.12
C GLN A 46 9.23 8.84 -2.02
N ILE A 47 8.53 9.93 -1.70
CA ILE A 47 7.06 9.97 -1.66
C ILE A 47 6.48 9.80 -3.07
N VAL A 48 7.10 10.43 -4.08
CA VAL A 48 6.70 10.26 -5.48
C VAL A 48 6.90 8.81 -5.92
N GLU A 49 8.05 8.21 -5.63
CA GLU A 49 8.33 6.80 -5.94
C GLU A 49 7.34 5.85 -5.24
N LEU A 50 7.09 6.06 -3.94
CA LEU A 50 6.14 5.28 -3.16
C LEU A 50 4.73 5.37 -3.76
N THR A 51 4.29 6.59 -4.09
CA THR A 51 2.96 6.83 -4.69
C THR A 51 2.84 6.15 -6.06
N ALA A 52 3.89 6.22 -6.89
CA ALA A 52 3.92 5.57 -8.19
C ALA A 52 3.83 4.04 -8.06
N ALA A 53 4.58 3.45 -7.12
CA ALA A 53 4.52 2.01 -6.86
C ALA A 53 3.11 1.56 -6.44
N ILE A 54 2.48 2.28 -5.49
CA ILE A 54 1.11 1.98 -5.03
C ILE A 54 0.10 2.11 -6.18
N ALA A 55 0.19 3.18 -6.97
CA ALA A 55 -0.70 3.40 -8.10
C ALA A 55 -0.57 2.28 -9.15
N PHE A 56 0.64 1.80 -9.39
CA PHE A 56 0.88 0.73 -10.35
C PHE A 56 0.31 -0.62 -9.89
N GLU A 57 0.40 -0.93 -8.60
CA GLU A 57 -0.25 -2.13 -8.05
C GLU A 57 -1.78 -2.00 -8.06
N ASN A 58 -2.33 -0.81 -7.80
CA ASN A 58 -3.76 -0.56 -7.97
C ASN A 58 -4.21 -0.76 -9.43
N PHE A 59 -3.42 -0.32 -10.41
CA PHE A 59 -3.68 -0.60 -11.82
C PHE A 59 -3.68 -2.11 -12.10
N ARG A 60 -2.62 -2.83 -11.68
CA ARG A 60 -2.48 -4.28 -11.87
C ARG A 60 -3.62 -5.06 -11.23
N SER A 61 -4.12 -4.61 -10.07
CA SER A 61 -5.25 -5.23 -9.37
C SER A 61 -6.54 -5.25 -10.18
N LYS A 62 -6.70 -4.33 -11.13
CA LYS A 62 -7.88 -4.22 -12.00
C LYS A 62 -7.59 -4.77 -13.40
N PHE A 63 -6.39 -4.54 -13.91
CA PHE A 63 -5.96 -4.94 -15.24
C PHE A 63 -5.78 -6.47 -15.34
N ASN A 64 -5.03 -7.06 -14.42
CA ASN A 64 -4.66 -8.48 -14.51
C ASN A 64 -5.87 -9.42 -14.45
N PRO A 65 -6.81 -9.31 -13.48
CA PRO A 65 -7.96 -10.20 -13.43
C PRO A 65 -8.87 -10.07 -14.66
N THR A 66 -9.02 -8.86 -15.19
CA THR A 66 -9.83 -8.59 -16.39
C THR A 66 -9.30 -9.33 -17.62
N LEU A 67 -7.99 -9.57 -17.69
CA LEU A 67 -7.33 -10.27 -18.80
C LEU A 67 -7.03 -11.74 -18.50
N GLY A 68 -7.56 -12.29 -17.40
CA GLY A 68 -7.31 -13.68 -17.02
C GLY A 68 -5.86 -13.97 -16.62
N VAL A 69 -5.11 -12.95 -16.20
CA VAL A 69 -3.76 -13.13 -15.65
C VAL A 69 -3.91 -13.60 -14.21
N GLU A 70 -3.77 -14.91 -14.01
CA GLU A 70 -3.93 -15.57 -12.72
C GLU A 70 -2.64 -15.58 -11.89
N ALA A 71 -2.80 -15.76 -10.58
CA ALA A 71 -1.67 -15.99 -9.69
C ALA A 71 -1.02 -17.34 -10.01
N GLN A 72 0.31 -17.38 -10.01
CA GLN A 72 1.11 -18.57 -10.32
C GLN A 72 1.12 -19.62 -9.19
N GLY A 73 0.33 -19.42 -8.13
CA GLY A 73 0.23 -20.34 -6.99
C GLY A 73 1.38 -20.29 -5.98
N PHE A 74 2.39 -19.41 -6.15
CA PHE A 74 3.51 -19.29 -5.21
C PHE A 74 3.15 -18.68 -3.86
N CYS A 75 2.08 -17.89 -3.80
CA CYS A 75 1.57 -17.29 -2.57
C CYS A 75 0.07 -17.60 -2.44
N MET A 76 -0.25 -18.53 -1.55
CA MET A 76 -1.61 -18.90 -1.20
C MET A 76 -2.12 -17.93 -0.13
N VAL A 77 -3.12 -17.11 -0.46
CA VAL A 77 -3.82 -16.33 0.56
C VAL A 77 -4.66 -17.31 1.40
N PRO A 78 -4.53 -17.33 2.74
CA PRO A 78 -5.35 -18.19 3.59
C PRO A 78 -6.83 -17.89 3.33
N LYS A 79 -7.64 -18.94 3.18
CA LYS A 79 -9.10 -18.78 3.12
C LYS A 79 -9.55 -18.11 4.42
N ARG A 80 -10.31 -17.02 4.29
CA ARG A 80 -10.95 -16.31 5.41
C ARG A 80 -12.01 -17.18 6.05
#